data_AF-A0A351ADE8-F1
#
_entry.id   AF-A0A351ADE8-F1
#
_cell.length_a   1.000
_cell.length_b   1.000
_cell.length_c   1.000
_cell.angle_alpha   90.00
_cell.angle_beta   90.00
_cell.angle_gamma   90.00
#
_symmetry.space_group_name_H-M   'P 1'
#
loop_
_entity.id
_entity.type
_entity.pdbx_description
1 polymer ?
#
loop_
_entity_poly.entity_id
_entity_poly.type
_entity_poly.pdbx_seq_one_letter_code
_entity_poly.pdbx_strand_id
1 'polypeptide(L)'
;MFTAMALLASANSSDGALLLAGGGSTSPAMVRTFIQAIGGPDQPILVVPLMRERADEAGRQSADFLREHGAKNVDVFLEVEYRPLDQAATRARFLRAKGLWLPGGDQGLFMQRLGSSFAKDLFQLAHRRGISVFGTSAGAMLMSDPMIDGWEDDTRPKRSPGLGLIPVLVNTHYRERERQGRLRFAFENWNSHTRALGLSEGEWILWQGGRVRQSSGRPEWLGSPSLPQSTGRRKVQI
;
A
#
# COMPACT_ATOMS: atom_id res chain seq x y z
N MET A 1 21.39 -27.22 14.35
CA MET A 1 21.52 -26.36 13.16
C MET A 1 20.24 -26.47 12.35
N PHE A 2 19.36 -25.48 12.40
CA PHE A 2 18.20 -25.39 11.50
C PHE A 2 18.39 -24.13 10.65
N THR A 3 18.74 -24.34 9.38
CA THR A 3 18.88 -23.27 8.40
C THR A 3 17.48 -22.87 7.94
N ALA A 4 16.97 -21.75 8.41
CA ALA A 4 15.77 -21.15 7.84
C ALA A 4 16.12 -20.63 6.43
N MET A 5 15.72 -21.38 5.39
CA MET A 5 15.67 -20.84 4.03
C MET A 5 14.57 -19.77 4.00
N ALA A 6 14.98 -18.51 4.14
CA ALA A 6 14.13 -17.40 3.73
C ALA A 6 13.92 -17.53 2.21
N LEU A 7 12.70 -17.88 1.79
CA LEU A 7 12.27 -17.66 0.41
C LEU A 7 12.34 -16.15 0.18
N LEU A 8 13.42 -15.68 -0.42
CA LEU A 8 13.45 -14.37 -1.06
C LEU A 8 12.47 -14.46 -2.22
N ALA A 9 11.27 -13.92 -2.03
CA ALA A 9 10.36 -13.65 -3.14
C ALA A 9 11.14 -12.79 -4.14
N SER A 10 11.53 -13.39 -5.27
CA SER A 10 12.18 -12.67 -6.36
C SER A 10 11.20 -11.58 -6.82
N ALA A 11 11.55 -10.31 -6.63
CA ALA A 11 10.72 -9.23 -7.08
C ALA A 11 10.60 -9.30 -8.62
N ASN A 12 9.41 -9.62 -9.12
CA ASN A 12 9.18 -9.75 -10.54
C ASN A 12 9.13 -8.34 -11.13
N SER A 13 9.89 -8.08 -12.20
CA SER A 13 9.88 -6.79 -12.89
C SER A 13 8.53 -6.48 -13.55
N SER A 14 7.63 -7.47 -13.63
CA SER A 14 6.26 -7.36 -14.10
C SER A 14 5.24 -6.96 -13.02
N ASP A 15 5.61 -6.97 -11.73
CA ASP A 15 4.69 -6.61 -10.67
C ASP A 15 4.33 -5.12 -10.75
N GLY A 16 3.09 -4.78 -10.40
CA GLY A 16 2.61 -3.41 -10.37
C GLY A 16 3.40 -2.56 -9.38
N ALA A 17 3.40 -1.24 -9.53
CA ALA A 17 4.01 -0.38 -8.52
C ALA A 17 3.11 -0.26 -7.29
N LEU A 18 3.70 -0.12 -6.10
CA LEU A 18 2.97 0.18 -4.86
C LEU A 18 3.34 1.59 -4.42
N LEU A 19 2.37 2.50 -4.36
CA LEU A 19 2.57 3.85 -3.84
C LEU A 19 1.91 3.93 -2.46
N LEU A 20 2.73 4.08 -1.42
CA LEU A 20 2.29 4.13 -0.03
C LEU A 20 2.48 5.54 0.51
N ALA A 21 1.41 6.13 1.05
CA ALA A 21 1.41 7.46 1.65
C ALA A 21 0.99 7.43 3.12
N GLY A 22 1.59 8.31 3.93
CA GLY A 22 1.40 8.32 5.39
C GLY A 22 0.09 8.93 5.89
N GLY A 23 -0.78 9.41 5.01
CA GLY A 23 -2.03 10.08 5.39
C GLY A 23 -1.96 11.60 5.26
N GLY A 24 -2.91 12.29 5.88
CA GLY A 24 -3.16 13.71 5.67
C GLY A 24 -3.73 13.97 4.27
N SER A 25 -3.46 15.16 3.74
CA SER A 25 -3.89 15.53 2.38
C SER A 25 -3.10 14.75 1.32
N THR A 26 -3.82 14.14 0.36
CA THR A 26 -3.17 13.57 -0.82
C THR A 26 -2.70 14.71 -1.71
N SER A 27 -1.40 14.74 -2.04
CA SER A 27 -0.84 15.83 -2.86
C SER A 27 -1.01 15.57 -4.37
N PRO A 28 -1.08 16.63 -5.19
CA PRO A 28 -1.02 16.51 -6.65
C PRO A 28 0.20 15.73 -7.17
N ALA A 29 1.32 15.78 -6.44
CA ALA A 29 2.53 15.03 -6.78
C ALA A 29 2.32 13.52 -6.65
N MET A 30 1.62 13.06 -5.61
CA MET A 30 1.28 11.64 -5.44
C MET A 30 0.39 11.14 -6.58
N VAL A 31 -0.61 11.92 -6.98
CA VAL A 31 -1.50 11.57 -8.11
C VAL A 31 -0.72 11.46 -9.42
N ARG A 32 0.13 12.46 -9.74
CA ARG A 32 0.96 12.42 -10.95
C ARG A 32 1.92 11.23 -10.95
N THR A 33 2.56 10.93 -9.83
CA THR A 33 3.44 9.75 -9.70
C THR A 33 2.67 8.46 -9.94
N PHE A 34 1.45 8.34 -9.38
CA PHE A 34 0.61 7.16 -9.59
C PHE A 34 0.16 7.01 -11.05
N ILE A 35 -0.30 8.09 -11.68
CA ILE A 35 -0.69 8.12 -13.10
C ILE A 35 0.48 7.70 -13.99
N GLN A 36 1.69 8.21 -13.72
CA GLN A 36 2.89 7.79 -14.46
C GLN A 36 3.19 6.30 -14.25
N ALA A 37 3.07 5.80 -13.01
CA ALA A 37 3.36 4.41 -12.67
C ALA A 37 2.38 3.40 -13.31
N ILE A 38 1.14 3.79 -13.60
CA ILE A 38 0.17 2.93 -14.29
C ILE A 38 0.27 2.99 -15.83
N GLY A 39 1.10 3.90 -16.37
CA GLY A 39 1.32 4.05 -17.82
C GLY A 39 0.56 5.21 -18.47
N GLY A 40 0.16 6.23 -17.70
CA GLY A 40 -0.39 7.47 -18.22
C GLY A 40 -1.85 7.74 -17.83
N PRO A 41 -2.38 8.93 -18.20
CA PRO A 41 -3.67 9.44 -17.70
C PRO A 41 -4.90 8.69 -18.23
N ASP A 42 -4.78 7.99 -19.36
CA ASP A 42 -5.89 7.26 -20.00
C ASP A 42 -6.10 5.85 -19.42
N GLN A 43 -5.21 5.40 -18.52
CA GLN A 43 -5.25 4.07 -17.93
C GLN A 43 -6.41 3.95 -16.92
N PRO A 44 -7.12 2.79 -16.87
CA PRO A 44 -8.26 2.61 -15.99
C PRO A 44 -7.84 2.58 -14.52
N ILE A 45 -8.37 3.49 -13.72
CA ILE A 45 -8.21 3.53 -12.26
C ILE A 45 -9.52 3.14 -11.61
N LEU A 46 -9.46 2.19 -10.68
CA LEU A 46 -10.57 1.84 -9.80
C LEU A 46 -10.31 2.39 -8.40
N VAL A 47 -11.11 3.35 -7.97
CA VAL A 47 -11.16 3.82 -6.58
C VAL A 47 -11.91 2.79 -5.76
N VAL A 48 -11.30 2.31 -4.67
CA VAL A 48 -11.87 1.30 -3.78
C VAL A 48 -11.94 1.90 -2.38
N PRO A 49 -13.07 2.47 -1.95
CA PRO A 49 -13.20 3.14 -0.66
C PRO A 49 -13.12 2.18 0.53
N LEU A 50 -12.50 2.63 1.63
CA LEU A 50 -12.34 1.87 2.88
C LEU A 50 -13.25 2.38 4.01
N MET A 51 -14.06 3.42 3.76
CA MET A 51 -14.80 4.10 4.82
C MET A 51 -15.96 3.27 5.36
N ARG A 52 -16.23 3.39 6.65
CA ARG A 52 -17.41 2.77 7.29
C ARG A 52 -18.70 3.41 6.80
N GLU A 53 -18.71 4.74 6.75
CA GLU A 53 -19.85 5.59 6.38
C GLU A 53 -19.49 6.47 5.19
N ARG A 54 -20.49 6.86 4.39
CA ARG A 54 -20.33 7.77 3.23
C ARG A 54 -19.20 7.31 2.27
N ALA A 55 -19.04 6.00 2.14
CA ALA A 55 -17.99 5.39 1.31
C ALA A 55 -18.12 5.76 -0.17
N ASP A 56 -19.36 5.94 -0.61
CA ASP A 56 -19.73 6.38 -1.95
C ASP A 56 -19.30 7.83 -2.21
N GLU A 57 -19.55 8.74 -1.27
CA GLU A 57 -19.09 10.12 -1.35
C GLU A 57 -17.56 10.23 -1.27
N ALA A 58 -16.93 9.54 -0.32
CA ALA A 58 -15.46 9.54 -0.21
C ALA A 58 -14.79 8.96 -1.47
N GLY A 59 -15.41 7.94 -2.07
CA GLY A 59 -14.98 7.37 -3.34
C GLY A 59 -15.12 8.37 -4.50
N ARG A 60 -16.25 9.07 -4.59
CA ARG A 60 -16.48 10.10 -5.61
C ARG A 60 -15.53 11.29 -5.46
N GLN A 61 -15.32 11.79 -4.23
CA GLN A 61 -14.34 12.84 -3.95
C GLN A 61 -12.92 12.44 -4.38
N SER A 62 -12.52 11.19 -4.11
CA SER A 62 -11.23 10.67 -4.57
C SER A 62 -11.17 10.61 -6.10
N ALA A 63 -12.26 10.18 -6.75
CA ALA A 63 -12.33 10.11 -8.20
C ALA A 63 -12.27 11.50 -8.86
N ASP A 64 -12.97 12.48 -8.29
CA ASP A 64 -12.96 13.86 -8.77
C ASP A 64 -11.58 14.49 -8.61
N PHE A 65 -10.94 14.31 -7.44
CA PHE A 65 -9.58 14.75 -7.22
C PHE A 65 -8.58 14.12 -8.20
N LEU A 66 -8.73 12.83 -8.54
CA LEU A 66 -7.92 12.18 -9.56
C LEU A 66 -8.12 12.81 -10.95
N ARG A 67 -9.38 13.12 -11.30
CA ARG A 67 -9.73 13.75 -12.59
C ARG A 67 -9.19 15.18 -12.70
N GLU A 68 -9.34 15.97 -11.65
CA GLU A 68 -8.78 17.33 -11.55
C GLU A 68 -7.26 17.34 -11.77
N HIS A 69 -6.58 16.24 -11.43
CA HIS A 69 -5.14 16.09 -11.54
C HIS A 69 -4.70 15.22 -12.73
N GLY A 70 -5.59 15.01 -13.71
CA GLY A 70 -5.25 14.53 -15.04
C GLY A 70 -5.65 13.09 -15.36
N ALA A 71 -6.21 12.32 -14.41
CA ALA A 71 -6.74 11.00 -14.73
C ALA A 71 -8.01 11.12 -15.58
N LYS A 72 -8.12 10.35 -16.66
CA LYS A 72 -9.26 10.42 -17.59
C LYS A 72 -10.22 9.25 -17.48
N ASN A 73 -9.75 8.12 -16.96
CA ASN A 73 -10.52 6.89 -16.83
C ASN A 73 -10.55 6.45 -15.37
N VAL A 74 -11.48 7.02 -14.60
CA VAL A 74 -11.64 6.75 -13.18
C VAL A 74 -13.03 6.22 -12.92
N ASP A 75 -13.10 5.06 -12.27
CA ASP A 75 -14.33 4.41 -11.83
C ASP A 75 -14.27 4.17 -10.31
N VAL A 76 -15.42 4.03 -9.66
CA VAL A 76 -15.53 3.83 -8.21
C VAL A 76 -16.14 2.46 -7.94
N PHE A 77 -15.51 1.67 -7.08
CA PHE A 77 -16.08 0.44 -6.55
C PHE A 77 -17.01 0.78 -5.38
N LEU A 78 -18.32 0.59 -5.57
CA LEU A 78 -19.31 0.78 -4.53
C LEU A 78 -19.75 -0.59 -4.02
N GLU A 79 -19.33 -0.95 -2.82
CA GLU A 79 -19.61 -2.27 -2.22
C GLU A 79 -21.11 -2.58 -2.12
N VAL A 80 -21.95 -1.55 -1.95
CA VAL A 80 -23.42 -1.68 -1.90
C VAL A 80 -24.01 -2.29 -3.18
N GLU A 81 -23.34 -2.15 -4.32
CA GLU A 81 -23.76 -2.73 -5.60
C GLU A 81 -23.51 -4.25 -5.67
N TYR A 82 -22.76 -4.80 -4.71
CA TYR A 82 -22.32 -6.19 -4.68
C TYR A 82 -22.69 -6.81 -3.33
N ARG A 83 -23.92 -6.62 -2.83
CA ARG A 83 -24.42 -7.36 -1.66
C ARG A 83 -25.53 -8.33 -2.07
N PRO A 84 -25.38 -9.64 -1.81
CA PRO A 84 -24.19 -10.32 -1.27
C PRO A 84 -22.97 -10.21 -2.21
N LEU A 85 -21.75 -10.32 -1.66
CA LEU A 85 -20.50 -10.15 -2.42
C LEU A 85 -20.39 -11.18 -3.54
N ASP A 86 -20.60 -10.73 -4.77
CA ASP A 86 -20.23 -11.49 -5.96
C ASP A 86 -18.71 -11.39 -6.17
N GLN A 87 -17.99 -12.41 -5.70
CA GLN A 87 -16.55 -12.51 -5.82
C GLN A 87 -16.07 -12.59 -7.29
N ALA A 88 -16.87 -13.19 -8.19
CA ALA A 88 -16.50 -13.32 -9.59
C ALA A 88 -16.59 -11.98 -10.31
N ALA A 89 -17.72 -11.27 -10.14
CA ALA A 89 -17.92 -9.93 -10.69
C ALA A 89 -16.90 -8.93 -10.11
N THR A 90 -16.69 -8.97 -8.79
CA THR A 90 -15.70 -8.13 -8.09
C THR A 90 -14.29 -8.38 -8.65
N ARG A 91 -13.88 -9.65 -8.78
CA ARG A 91 -12.59 -10.00 -9.36
C ARG A 91 -12.46 -9.48 -10.80
N ALA A 92 -13.48 -9.66 -11.63
CA ALA A 92 -13.46 -9.17 -13.00
C ALA A 92 -13.31 -7.64 -13.06
N ARG A 93 -13.98 -6.90 -12.17
CA ARG A 93 -13.89 -5.43 -12.10
C ARG A 93 -12.49 -4.95 -11.70
N PHE A 94 -11.91 -5.54 -10.67
CA PHE A 94 -10.55 -5.20 -10.21
C PHE A 94 -9.49 -5.52 -11.26
N LEU A 95 -9.61 -6.67 -11.95
CA LEU A 95 -8.63 -7.10 -12.94
C LEU A 95 -8.73 -6.36 -14.29
N ARG A 96 -9.76 -5.53 -14.51
CA ARG A 96 -9.82 -4.60 -15.65
C ARG A 96 -9.04 -3.31 -15.42
N ALA A 97 -8.72 -2.97 -14.16
CA ALA A 97 -7.97 -1.77 -13.84
C ALA A 97 -6.47 -1.92 -14.16
N LYS A 98 -5.79 -0.78 -14.24
CA LYS A 98 -4.33 -0.65 -14.23
C LYS A 98 -3.82 0.01 -12.95
N GLY A 99 -4.68 0.76 -12.28
CA GLY A 99 -4.45 1.28 -10.95
C GLY A 99 -5.61 0.95 -10.01
N LEU A 100 -5.30 0.47 -8.81
CA LEU A 100 -6.22 0.43 -7.67
C LEU A 100 -5.89 1.59 -6.73
N TRP A 101 -6.88 2.39 -6.36
CA TRP A 101 -6.72 3.55 -5.51
C TRP A 101 -7.44 3.35 -4.17
N LEU A 102 -6.65 3.20 -3.09
CA LEU A 102 -7.12 2.95 -1.74
C LEU A 102 -7.00 4.24 -0.89
N PRO A 103 -8.09 5.00 -0.69
CA PRO A 103 -8.08 6.16 0.20
C PRO A 103 -7.93 5.74 1.68
N GLY A 104 -7.93 6.72 2.58
CA GLY A 104 -8.05 6.46 4.01
C GLY A 104 -9.41 5.83 4.36
N GLY A 105 -9.52 5.30 5.59
CA GLY A 105 -10.73 4.63 6.07
C GLY A 105 -10.39 3.55 7.09
N ASP A 106 -11.25 2.54 7.19
CA ASP A 106 -11.11 1.45 8.16
C ASP A 106 -10.53 0.21 7.48
N GLN A 107 -9.24 -0.03 7.62
CA GLN A 107 -8.57 -1.18 6.99
C GLN A 107 -9.09 -2.53 7.53
N GLY A 108 -9.44 -2.61 8.81
CA GLY A 108 -9.97 -3.84 9.41
C GLY A 108 -11.38 -4.16 8.89
N LEU A 109 -12.25 -3.17 8.83
CA LEU A 109 -13.60 -3.30 8.27
C LEU A 109 -13.56 -3.62 6.77
N PHE A 110 -12.65 -3.00 6.01
CA PHE A 110 -12.47 -3.30 4.60
C PHE A 110 -12.15 -4.79 4.37
N MET A 111 -11.17 -5.32 5.12
CA MET A 111 -10.82 -6.75 5.05
C MET A 111 -11.99 -7.65 5.47
N GLN A 112 -12.76 -7.26 6.49
CA GLN A 112 -13.95 -7.99 6.90
C GLN A 112 -15.02 -8.01 5.82
N ARG A 113 -15.31 -6.87 5.18
CA ARG A 113 -16.40 -6.72 4.20
C ARG A 113 -16.12 -7.45 2.89
N LEU A 114 -14.88 -7.43 2.40
CA LEU A 114 -14.48 -8.23 1.23
C LEU A 114 -14.23 -9.71 1.56
N GLY A 115 -14.02 -10.03 2.84
CA GLY A 115 -13.52 -11.32 3.29
C GLY A 115 -12.00 -11.42 3.10
N SER A 116 -11.25 -11.53 4.20
CA SER A 116 -9.80 -11.35 4.21
C SER A 116 -9.05 -12.26 3.24
N SER A 117 -9.47 -13.53 3.09
CA SER A 117 -8.86 -14.46 2.13
C SER A 117 -9.08 -13.99 0.69
N PHE A 118 -10.31 -13.61 0.35
CA PHE A 118 -10.64 -13.16 -1.00
C PHE A 118 -9.94 -11.84 -1.34
N ALA A 119 -9.91 -10.88 -0.41
CA ALA A 119 -9.19 -9.62 -0.58
C ALA A 119 -7.71 -9.86 -0.83
N LYS A 120 -7.05 -10.68 0.01
CA LYS A 120 -5.64 -11.03 -0.14
C LYS A 120 -5.36 -11.66 -1.51
N ASP A 121 -6.11 -12.69 -1.89
CA ASP A 121 -5.93 -13.38 -3.18
C ASP A 121 -6.14 -12.44 -4.37
N LEU A 122 -7.16 -11.59 -4.31
CA LEU A 122 -7.52 -10.66 -5.37
C LEU A 122 -6.42 -9.61 -5.60
N PHE A 123 -6.01 -8.91 -4.54
CA PHE A 123 -5.01 -7.84 -4.64
C PHE A 123 -3.64 -8.39 -5.01
N GLN A 124 -3.26 -9.56 -4.48
CA GLN A 124 -2.00 -10.20 -4.86
C GLN A 124 -2.01 -10.65 -6.33
N LEU A 125 -3.13 -11.20 -6.82
CA LEU A 125 -3.27 -11.53 -8.25
C LEU A 125 -3.20 -10.28 -9.13
N ALA A 126 -3.88 -9.20 -8.74
CA ALA A 126 -3.85 -7.94 -9.45
C ALA A 126 -2.42 -7.39 -9.53
N HIS A 127 -1.71 -7.32 -8.40
CA HIS A 127 -0.35 -6.85 -8.31
C HIS A 127 0.61 -7.67 -9.20
N ARG A 128 0.55 -9.01 -9.13
CA ARG A 128 1.36 -9.91 -9.99
C ARG A 128 1.06 -9.78 -11.48
N ARG A 129 -0.11 -9.25 -11.86
CA ARG A 129 -0.50 -8.95 -13.24
C ARG A 129 -0.10 -7.54 -13.70
N GLY A 130 0.69 -6.82 -12.90
CA GLY A 130 1.17 -5.49 -13.22
C GLY A 130 0.18 -4.37 -12.86
N ILE A 131 -0.87 -4.65 -12.08
CA ILE A 131 -1.79 -3.61 -11.60
C ILE A 131 -1.16 -2.91 -10.41
N SER A 132 -0.94 -1.60 -10.53
CA SER A 132 -0.35 -0.80 -9.46
C SER A 132 -1.39 -0.46 -8.40
N VAL A 133 -0.95 -0.27 -7.16
CA VAL A 133 -1.82 0.08 -6.03
C VAL A 133 -1.31 1.35 -5.38
N PHE A 134 -2.17 2.35 -5.25
CA PHE A 134 -1.97 3.50 -4.36
C PHE A 134 -2.72 3.25 -3.06
N GLY A 135 -2.09 3.58 -1.93
CA GLY A 135 -2.73 3.57 -0.62
C GLY A 135 -2.27 4.72 0.26
N THR A 136 -3.20 5.40 0.92
CA THR A 136 -2.91 6.44 1.93
C THR A 136 -3.52 6.08 3.27
N SER A 137 -2.82 6.34 4.37
CA SER A 137 -3.26 6.01 5.72
C SER A 137 -3.60 4.50 5.83
N ALA A 138 -4.85 4.15 6.14
CA ALA A 138 -5.38 2.79 6.13
C ALA A 138 -5.09 2.01 4.84
N GLY A 139 -5.20 2.66 3.67
CA GLY A 139 -4.88 2.04 2.38
C GLY A 139 -3.42 1.61 2.26
N ALA A 140 -2.48 2.32 2.89
CA ALA A 140 -1.07 1.94 2.93
C ALA A 140 -0.82 0.80 3.92
N MET A 141 -1.45 0.84 5.10
CA MET A 141 -1.32 -0.23 6.11
C MET A 141 -1.87 -1.57 5.61
N LEU A 142 -2.95 -1.55 4.81
CA LEU A 142 -3.50 -2.74 4.14
C LEU A 142 -2.45 -3.53 3.34
N MET A 143 -1.44 -2.86 2.77
CA MET A 143 -0.49 -3.52 1.88
C MET A 143 0.45 -4.48 2.60
N SER A 144 0.61 -4.36 3.92
CA SER A 144 1.43 -5.27 4.74
C SER A 144 0.65 -6.52 5.16
N ASP A 145 1.32 -7.61 5.48
CA ASP A 145 0.71 -8.78 6.15
C ASP A 145 1.73 -9.45 7.08
N PRO A 146 1.50 -9.50 8.42
CA PRO A 146 0.33 -9.00 9.13
C PRO A 146 0.24 -7.47 9.07
N MET A 147 -0.99 -6.98 9.14
CA MET A 147 -1.33 -5.57 9.16
C MET A 147 -1.43 -5.06 10.61
N ILE A 148 -0.90 -3.85 10.82
CA ILE A 148 -1.20 -3.08 12.03
C ILE A 148 -2.61 -2.51 11.90
N ASP A 149 -3.52 -2.99 12.73
CA ASP A 149 -4.94 -2.65 12.72
C ASP A 149 -5.30 -1.78 13.93
N GLY A 150 -6.46 -1.15 13.89
CA GLY A 150 -6.99 -0.28 14.93
C GLY A 150 -6.67 1.19 14.72
N TRP A 151 -7.63 2.00 15.17
CA TRP A 151 -7.59 3.47 15.11
C TRP A 151 -6.80 4.08 16.25
N GLU A 152 -6.83 3.41 17.39
CA GLU A 152 -6.17 3.79 18.64
C GLU A 152 -4.65 3.87 18.44
N ASP A 153 -4.03 4.82 19.12
CA ASP A 153 -2.59 5.06 19.07
C ASP A 153 -1.85 4.22 20.12
N ASP A 154 -2.35 3.01 20.34
CA ASP A 154 -1.84 2.07 21.32
C ASP A 154 -0.45 1.56 20.95
N THR A 155 0.42 1.53 21.95
CA THR A 155 1.75 0.91 21.81
C THR A 155 1.67 -0.59 21.51
N ARG A 156 0.56 -1.25 21.85
CA ARG A 156 0.30 -2.67 21.56
C ARG A 156 -0.83 -2.79 20.54
N PRO A 157 -0.55 -2.56 19.24
CA PRO A 157 -1.60 -2.53 18.25
C PRO A 157 -2.24 -3.91 18.04
N LYS A 158 -3.49 -3.88 17.58
CA LYS A 158 -4.14 -5.07 17.06
C LYS A 158 -3.38 -5.59 15.84
N ARG A 159 -3.13 -6.90 15.82
CA ARG A 159 -2.56 -7.63 14.69
C ARG A 159 -3.69 -8.25 13.88
N SER A 160 -3.83 -7.90 12.60
CA SER A 160 -4.86 -8.45 11.71
C SER A 160 -4.24 -8.96 10.40
N PRO A 161 -4.92 -9.85 9.64
CA PRO A 161 -4.50 -10.18 8.28
C PRO A 161 -4.55 -8.95 7.37
N GLY A 162 -3.54 -8.77 6.52
CA GLY A 162 -3.53 -7.76 5.47
C GLY A 162 -3.34 -8.37 4.08
N LEU A 163 -3.02 -7.53 3.09
CA LEU A 163 -2.94 -7.94 1.69
C LEU A 163 -1.60 -8.60 1.32
N GLY A 164 -0.53 -8.31 2.07
CA GLY A 164 0.80 -8.90 1.85
C GLY A 164 1.36 -8.59 0.46
N LEU A 165 1.19 -7.34 0.01
CA LEU A 165 1.74 -6.84 -1.26
C LEU A 165 3.19 -6.37 -1.11
N ILE A 166 3.56 -5.88 0.08
CA ILE A 166 4.91 -5.39 0.38
C ILE A 166 5.54 -6.21 1.51
N PRO A 167 6.82 -6.61 1.41
CA PRO A 167 7.52 -7.37 2.45
C PRO A 167 8.04 -6.46 3.57
N VAL A 168 7.22 -5.53 4.03
CA VAL A 168 7.55 -4.52 5.04
C VAL A 168 6.35 -4.30 5.93
N LEU A 169 6.57 -4.18 7.24
CA LEU A 169 5.53 -3.75 8.18
C LEU A 169 5.28 -2.24 8.02
N VAL A 170 4.04 -1.81 7.80
CA VAL A 170 3.73 -0.40 7.50
C VAL A 170 2.88 0.22 8.60
N ASN A 171 3.23 1.43 9.03
CA ASN A 171 2.41 2.26 9.91
C ASN A 171 2.36 3.71 9.39
N THR A 172 1.20 4.34 9.49
CA THR A 172 0.91 5.68 8.94
C THR A 172 0.49 6.66 10.03
N HIS A 173 0.42 7.96 9.70
CA HIS A 173 0.31 9.06 10.67
C HIS A 173 1.43 8.98 11.73
N TYR A 174 2.63 8.62 11.27
CA TYR A 174 3.67 8.09 12.13
C TYR A 174 4.09 9.05 13.25
N ARG A 175 4.42 10.30 12.89
CA ARG A 175 4.81 11.32 13.88
C ARG A 175 3.62 12.08 14.42
N GLU A 176 2.57 12.24 13.61
CA GLU A 176 1.39 13.04 13.93
C GLU A 176 0.57 12.42 15.06
N ARG A 177 0.69 11.09 15.24
CA ARG A 177 0.01 10.33 16.28
C ARG A 177 0.96 9.58 17.22
N GLU A 178 2.23 9.98 17.25
CA GLU A 178 3.25 9.40 18.15
C GLU A 178 3.37 7.86 18.05
N ARG A 179 3.25 7.31 16.84
CA ARG A 179 3.17 5.87 16.57
C ARG A 179 4.53 5.16 16.49
N GLN A 180 5.60 5.81 16.91
CA GLN A 180 6.95 5.21 16.97
C GLN A 180 6.95 3.98 17.88
N GLY A 181 6.34 4.08 19.07
CA GLY A 181 6.23 2.96 20.02
C GLY A 181 5.39 1.82 19.46
N ARG A 182 4.26 2.15 18.81
CA ARG A 182 3.37 1.19 18.14
C ARG A 182 4.08 0.39 17.05
N LEU A 183 4.81 1.07 16.16
CA LEU A 183 5.55 0.40 15.08
C LEU A 183 6.70 -0.46 15.64
N ARG A 184 7.45 0.06 16.59
CA ARG A 184 8.56 -0.65 17.24
C ARG A 184 8.09 -1.93 17.93
N PHE A 185 7.03 -1.83 18.74
CA PHE A 185 6.44 -3.00 19.39
C PHE A 185 6.04 -4.07 18.37
N ALA A 186 5.29 -3.69 17.34
CA ALA A 186 4.84 -4.63 16.32
C ALA A 186 6.02 -5.29 15.58
N PHE A 187 7.05 -4.51 15.24
CA PHE A 187 8.26 -4.99 14.58
C PHE A 187 9.04 -6.00 15.44
N GLU A 188 9.26 -5.69 16.72
CA GLU A 188 10.05 -6.52 17.65
C GLU A 188 9.31 -7.77 18.13
N ASN A 189 7.97 -7.73 18.24
CA ASN A 189 7.20 -8.80 18.89
C ASN A 189 6.50 -9.74 17.90
N TRP A 190 6.27 -9.35 16.65
CA TRP A 190 5.53 -10.21 15.71
C TRP A 190 6.40 -11.13 14.87
N ASN A 191 7.71 -10.88 14.81
CA ASN A 191 8.69 -11.68 14.04
C ASN A 191 8.22 -11.97 12.60
N SER A 192 7.53 -11.01 11.98
CA SER A 192 6.86 -11.20 10.69
C SER A 192 7.62 -10.61 9.50
N HIS A 193 8.47 -9.62 9.76
CA HIS A 193 9.21 -8.89 8.75
C HIS A 193 10.60 -8.53 9.28
N THR A 194 11.56 -8.40 8.38
CA THR A 194 12.93 -7.93 8.70
C THR A 194 13.06 -6.41 8.60
N ARG A 195 12.03 -5.72 8.08
CA ARG A 195 11.97 -4.27 7.95
C ARG A 195 10.58 -3.74 8.30
N ALA A 196 10.54 -2.54 8.88
CA ALA A 196 9.31 -1.78 9.08
C ALA A 196 9.46 -0.34 8.57
N LEU A 197 8.34 0.29 8.24
CA LEU A 197 8.24 1.60 7.62
C LEU A 197 7.19 2.45 8.36
N GLY A 198 7.65 3.55 8.94
CA GLY A 198 6.80 4.63 9.45
C GLY A 198 6.69 5.74 8.40
N LEU A 199 5.46 6.06 7.99
CA LEU A 199 5.15 7.17 7.09
C LEU A 199 4.37 8.26 7.83
N SER A 200 4.95 9.46 7.92
CA SER A 200 4.23 10.65 8.37
C SER A 200 3.25 11.16 7.31
N GLU A 201 2.29 11.96 7.73
CA GLU A 201 1.43 12.72 6.81
C GLU A 201 2.26 13.48 5.76
N GLY A 202 1.81 13.46 4.50
CA GLY A 202 2.53 14.06 3.37
C GLY A 202 3.76 13.28 2.86
N GLU A 203 4.28 12.32 3.63
CA GLU A 203 5.36 11.42 3.18
C GLU A 203 4.81 10.28 2.32
N TRP A 204 5.61 9.82 1.36
CA TRP A 204 5.25 8.69 0.54
C TRP A 204 6.46 8.00 -0.08
N ILE A 205 6.26 6.74 -0.48
CA ILE A 205 7.20 5.95 -1.28
C ILE A 205 6.50 5.35 -2.50
N LEU A 206 7.23 5.17 -3.58
CA LEU A 206 6.88 4.32 -4.71
C LEU A 206 7.80 3.09 -4.66
N TRP A 207 7.24 1.93 -4.35
CA TRP A 207 7.92 0.65 -4.31
C TRP A 207 7.66 -0.13 -5.59
N GLN A 208 8.71 -0.60 -6.26
CA GLN A 208 8.60 -1.44 -7.45
C GLN A 208 9.88 -2.24 -7.66
N GLY A 209 9.76 -3.50 -8.08
CA GLY A 209 10.91 -4.38 -8.29
C GLY A 209 11.75 -4.58 -7.03
N GLY A 210 11.08 -4.68 -5.86
CA GLY A 210 11.73 -5.01 -4.58
C GLY A 210 12.47 -3.85 -3.91
N ARG A 211 12.27 -2.61 -4.38
CA ARG A 211 12.95 -1.42 -3.84
C ARG A 211 12.09 -0.17 -3.94
N VAL A 212 12.47 0.84 -3.15
CA VAL A 212 11.96 2.21 -3.31
C VAL A 212 12.56 2.82 -4.59
N ARG A 213 11.69 3.23 -5.51
CA ARG A 213 12.04 3.90 -6.79
C ARG A 213 12.01 5.41 -6.65
N GLN A 214 11.09 5.92 -5.85
CA GLN A 214 10.89 7.34 -5.59
C GLN A 214 10.30 7.51 -4.18
N SER A 215 10.56 8.64 -3.55
CA SER A 215 9.99 8.98 -2.25
C SER A 215 9.93 10.49 -2.03
N SER A 216 9.12 10.91 -1.08
CA SER A 216 9.05 12.29 -0.58
C SER A 216 9.06 12.30 0.94
N GLY A 217 9.66 13.35 1.52
CA GLY A 217 9.84 13.48 2.96
C GLY A 217 10.97 12.60 3.49
N ARG A 218 10.86 12.18 4.77
CA ARG A 218 11.85 11.33 5.45
C ARG A 218 11.15 10.14 6.11
N PRO A 219 10.63 9.17 5.33
CA PRO A 219 10.08 7.94 5.87
C PRO A 219 11.07 7.25 6.81
N GLU A 220 10.60 6.78 7.96
CA GLU A 220 11.44 6.12 8.95
C GLU A 220 11.46 4.61 8.73
N TRP A 221 12.65 4.03 8.72
CA TRP A 221 12.84 2.60 8.53
C TRP A 221 13.39 1.97 9.80
N LEU A 222 12.77 0.88 10.26
CA LEU A 222 13.32 -0.02 11.28
C LEU A 222 13.87 -1.29 10.60
N GLY A 223 14.93 -1.87 11.16
CA GLY A 223 15.60 -3.06 10.65
C GLY A 223 16.96 -2.79 9.99
N SER A 224 17.75 -3.84 9.78
CA SER A 224 19.09 -3.70 9.21
C SER A 224 19.05 -3.33 7.73
N PRO A 225 19.94 -2.44 7.25
CA PRO A 225 20.19 -2.29 5.83
C PRO A 225 20.98 -3.50 5.34
N SER A 226 20.37 -4.44 4.62
CA SER A 226 21.12 -5.46 3.88
C SER A 226 21.66 -4.88 2.55
N LEU A 227 22.83 -4.21 2.69
CA LEU A 227 23.99 -3.85 1.83
C LEU A 227 23.98 -4.01 0.28
N PRO A 228 24.87 -3.32 -0.49
CA PRO A 228 25.76 -2.20 -0.15
C PRO A 228 25.43 -0.89 -0.92
N GLN A 229 25.78 0.25 -0.34
CA GLN A 229 26.03 1.45 -1.15
C GLN A 229 27.26 1.16 -2.01
N SER A 230 27.16 1.38 -3.32
CA SER A 230 28.30 1.33 -4.23
C SER A 230 29.35 2.34 -3.77
N THR A 231 30.35 1.89 -3.01
CA THR A 231 31.55 2.68 -2.79
C THR A 231 32.34 2.72 -4.09
N GLY A 232 32.86 3.91 -4.37
CA GLY A 232 33.35 4.30 -5.67
C GLY A 232 34.49 3.47 -6.22
N ARG A 233 34.60 3.54 -7.55
CA ARG A 233 35.80 3.35 -8.38
C ARG A 233 37.09 3.20 -7.57
N ARG A 234 37.63 1.98 -7.52
CA ARG A 234 39.09 1.84 -7.43
C ARG A 234 39.66 2.21 -8.80
N LYS A 235 40.45 3.28 -8.84
CA LYS A 235 41.38 3.53 -9.95
C LYS A 235 42.30 2.33 -10.03
N VAL A 236 42.34 1.68 -11.19
CA VAL A 236 43.46 0.84 -11.58
C VAL A 236 44.58 1.80 -11.95
N GLN A 237 45.70 1.69 -11.26
CA GLN A 237 46.96 2.32 -11.64
C GLN A 237 47.89 1.15 -11.98
N ILE A 238 48.25 1.05 -13.26
CA ILE A 238 49.46 0.38 -13.73
C ILE A 238 50.46 1.50 -14.00
#